data_AF-A0A930DMS4-F1
#
_entry.id   AF-A0A930DMS4-F1
#
_cell.length_a   1.000
_cell.length_b   1.000
_cell.length_c   1.000
_cell.angle_alpha   90.00
_cell.angle_beta   90.00
_cell.angle_gamma   90.00
#
_symmetry.space_group_name_H-M   'P 1'
#
loop_
_entity.id
_entity.type
_entity.pdbx_description
1 polymer ?
#
loop_
_entity_poly.entity_id
_entity_poly.type
_entity_poly.pdbx_seq_one_letter_code
_entity_poly.pdbx_strand_id
1 'polypeptide(L)'
;MKNQRIFNRAIASNQNGNQKNTRNGKQRSSERNKQWKRAVCIALCLSQVFALSISALAEVQKPRYHENYYALLSPTGEFKQGSLVREYETKGYSSLTDYGTYENVKNLSNSVAVESNGNQHTLDLSKGNVDSLFLEGETSEPYGLLPWSIQIRYELNGLEVQPETLAGEKGLVKIHVQFKKNPNAQDYAAKNYVLMAKSSFSAEDILSLKAEKAQVVSLGEKKEVIFVLLPGEEDDFTIEVGSNSFSFSGLQFQMAPLRSSQVEKITDLREAKEESEDSYRALKDAGNSLLDSLDASQKSVEAMRKNINNSEALLRKTQEEGRAYQNNRDQIYQDMETVSNSISPLTENVEDFNGLS
;
A
#
# COMPACT_ATOMS: atom_id res chain seq x y z
N MET A 1 -26.78 99.96 50.64
CA MET A 1 -25.83 98.82 50.59
C MET A 1 -26.42 97.50 51.15
N LYS A 2 -27.62 97.07 50.71
CA LYS A 2 -28.19 95.74 51.07
C LYS A 2 -28.39 94.78 49.88
N ASN A 3 -28.21 95.25 48.65
CA ASN A 3 -28.50 94.45 47.44
C ASN A 3 -27.30 93.70 46.83
N GLN A 4 -26.06 93.93 47.28
CA GLN A 4 -24.89 93.18 46.76
C GLN A 4 -24.58 91.87 47.52
N ARG A 5 -25.01 91.73 48.78
CA ARG A 5 -24.76 90.51 49.57
C ARG A 5 -25.70 89.34 49.23
N ILE A 6 -26.89 89.63 48.70
CA ILE A 6 -27.87 88.61 48.32
C ILE A 6 -27.48 87.97 46.98
N PHE A 7 -26.94 88.77 46.05
CA PHE A 7 -26.50 88.27 44.73
C PHE A 7 -25.30 87.32 44.83
N ASN A 8 -24.32 87.61 45.69
CA ASN A 8 -23.13 86.77 45.83
C ASN A 8 -23.40 85.43 46.58
N ARG A 9 -24.45 85.32 47.40
CA ARG A 9 -24.83 84.05 48.05
C ARG A 9 -25.56 83.08 47.11
N ALA A 10 -26.34 83.60 46.16
CA ALA A 10 -27.10 82.79 45.22
C ALA A 10 -26.20 82.12 44.15
N ILE A 11 -25.10 82.76 43.76
CA ILE A 11 -24.16 82.20 42.77
C ILE A 11 -23.31 81.07 43.38
N ALA A 12 -22.86 81.22 44.63
CA ALA A 12 -22.06 80.20 45.32
C ALA A 12 -22.85 78.91 45.63
N SER A 13 -24.15 79.01 45.97
CA SER A 13 -24.99 77.82 46.20
C SER A 13 -25.32 77.06 44.90
N ASN A 14 -25.47 77.79 43.79
CA ASN A 14 -25.81 77.19 42.50
C ASN A 14 -24.61 76.46 41.86
N GLN A 15 -23.38 76.97 42.03
CA GLN A 15 -22.16 76.28 41.57
C GLN A 15 -21.85 75.00 42.37
N ASN A 16 -22.08 74.99 43.68
CA ASN A 16 -21.89 73.79 44.51
C ASN A 16 -22.95 72.69 44.25
N GLY A 17 -24.20 73.08 43.98
CA GLY A 17 -25.26 72.14 43.59
C GLY A 17 -24.98 71.47 42.24
N ASN A 18 -24.48 72.22 41.26
CA ASN A 18 -24.16 71.70 39.93
C ASN A 18 -22.94 70.76 39.92
N GLN A 19 -21.90 71.03 40.73
CA GLN A 19 -20.76 70.11 40.85
C GLN A 19 -21.11 68.79 41.56
N LYS A 20 -22.01 68.81 42.55
CA LYS A 20 -22.43 67.60 43.27
C LYS A 20 -23.33 66.70 42.41
N ASN A 21 -24.24 67.29 41.63
CA ASN A 21 -25.09 66.56 40.68
C ASN A 21 -24.30 65.96 39.51
N THR A 22 -23.29 66.66 38.99
CA THR A 22 -22.43 66.14 37.90
C THR A 22 -21.51 65.00 38.37
N ARG A 23 -20.99 65.03 39.61
CA ARG A 23 -20.25 63.90 40.19
C ARG A 23 -21.11 62.66 40.41
N ASN A 24 -22.31 62.81 40.98
CA ASN A 24 -23.24 61.69 41.16
C ASN A 24 -23.73 61.10 39.83
N GLY A 25 -23.96 61.93 38.81
CA GLY A 25 -24.32 61.49 37.45
C GLY A 25 -23.22 60.67 36.78
N LYS A 26 -21.95 61.11 36.87
CA LYS A 26 -20.79 60.38 36.32
C LYS A 26 -20.51 59.06 37.03
N GLN A 27 -20.71 58.98 38.35
CA GLN A 27 -20.51 57.75 39.11
C GLN A 27 -21.60 56.72 38.80
N ARG A 28 -22.86 57.15 38.67
CA ARG A 28 -24.00 56.30 38.33
C ARG A 28 -24.03 55.87 36.85
N SER A 29 -23.43 56.65 35.94
CA SER A 29 -23.20 56.23 34.56
C SER A 29 -22.04 55.23 34.45
N SER A 30 -20.97 55.41 35.22
CA SER A 30 -19.84 54.47 35.30
C SER A 30 -20.25 53.09 35.82
N GLU A 31 -21.03 53.04 36.90
CA GLU A 31 -21.59 51.78 37.47
C GLU A 31 -22.47 51.04 36.46
N ARG A 32 -23.40 51.74 35.80
CA ARG A 32 -24.26 51.15 34.75
C ARG A 32 -23.46 50.65 33.55
N ASN A 33 -22.41 51.37 33.15
CA ASN A 33 -21.56 50.96 32.03
C ASN A 33 -20.71 49.72 32.41
N LYS A 34 -20.32 49.59 33.68
CA LYS A 34 -19.61 48.42 34.23
C LYS A 34 -20.53 47.20 34.34
N GLN A 35 -21.78 47.39 34.75
CA GLN A 35 -22.79 46.34 34.78
C GLN A 35 -23.20 45.88 33.37
N TRP A 36 -23.32 46.80 32.42
CA TRP A 36 -23.61 46.48 31.02
C TRP A 36 -22.48 45.71 30.36
N LYS A 37 -21.22 46.09 30.60
CA LYS A 37 -20.04 45.32 30.14
C LYS A 37 -19.98 43.92 30.75
N ARG A 38 -20.34 43.76 32.04
CA ARG A 38 -20.42 42.44 32.70
C ARG A 38 -21.54 41.57 32.10
N ALA A 39 -22.70 42.15 31.82
CA ALA A 39 -23.81 41.44 31.18
C ALA A 39 -23.46 41.01 29.74
N VAL A 40 -22.77 41.86 28.98
CA VAL A 40 -22.28 41.53 27.62
C VAL A 40 -21.23 40.42 27.67
N CYS A 41 -20.29 40.44 28.60
CA CYS A 41 -19.32 39.34 28.78
C CYS A 41 -20.01 38.02 29.16
N ILE A 42 -20.98 38.04 30.07
CA ILE A 42 -21.72 36.83 30.46
C ILE A 42 -22.53 36.29 29.27
N ALA A 43 -23.17 37.16 28.50
CA ALA A 43 -23.88 36.77 27.28
C ALA A 43 -22.94 36.19 26.20
N LEU A 44 -21.75 36.77 26.02
CA LEU A 44 -20.71 36.24 25.11
C LEU A 44 -20.20 34.88 25.59
N CYS A 45 -19.89 34.71 26.87
CA CYS A 45 -19.46 33.41 27.42
C CYS A 45 -20.57 32.35 27.30
N LEU A 46 -21.83 32.70 27.55
CA LEU A 46 -22.96 31.78 27.38
C LEU A 46 -23.20 31.42 25.90
N SER A 47 -22.95 32.35 24.97
CA SER A 47 -23.03 32.07 23.53
C SER A 47 -21.92 31.13 23.05
N GLN A 48 -20.72 31.17 23.66
CA GLN A 48 -19.64 30.23 23.37
C GLN A 48 -19.91 28.83 23.93
N VAL A 49 -20.63 28.71 25.05
CA VAL A 49 -21.05 27.42 25.62
C VAL A 49 -22.16 26.77 24.78
N PHE A 50 -23.07 27.54 24.17
CA PHE A 50 -24.09 27.02 23.26
C PHE A 50 -23.56 26.66 21.86
N ALA A 51 -22.41 27.20 21.44
CA ALA A 51 -21.71 26.82 20.21
C ALA A 51 -20.90 25.50 20.35
N LEU A 52 -20.76 24.94 21.56
CA LEU A 52 -20.19 23.61 21.78
C LEU A 52 -21.22 22.49 21.60
N SER A 53 -22.14 22.66 20.66
CA SER A 53 -22.70 21.51 19.96
C SER A 53 -21.61 20.99 19.03
N ILE A 54 -20.56 20.40 19.62
CA ILE A 54 -19.66 19.54 18.89
C ILE A 54 -20.57 18.43 18.38
N SER A 55 -20.92 18.50 17.09
CA SER A 55 -21.24 17.29 16.36
C SER A 55 -20.04 16.39 16.57
N ALA A 56 -20.11 15.52 17.57
CA ALA A 56 -19.47 14.24 17.47
C ALA A 56 -20.17 13.58 16.28
N LEU A 57 -19.76 13.94 15.05
CA LEU A 57 -19.70 12.90 14.04
C LEU A 57 -18.88 11.83 14.74
N ALA A 58 -19.53 10.72 15.06
CA ALA A 58 -18.80 9.49 15.31
C ALA A 58 -17.92 9.35 14.08
N GLU A 59 -16.66 9.77 14.18
CA GLU A 59 -15.63 9.31 13.29
C GLU A 59 -15.78 7.80 13.37
N VAL A 60 -16.24 7.18 12.28
CA VAL A 60 -16.34 5.73 12.20
C VAL A 60 -14.93 5.27 12.49
N GLN A 61 -14.71 4.80 13.71
CA GLN A 61 -13.39 4.44 14.18
C GLN A 61 -12.93 3.36 13.22
N LYS A 62 -11.91 3.66 12.42
CA LYS A 62 -11.45 2.70 11.42
C LYS A 62 -10.61 1.65 12.17
N PRO A 63 -10.82 0.35 11.90
CA PRO A 63 -9.92 -0.66 12.42
C PRO A 63 -8.49 -0.30 12.02
N ARG A 64 -7.55 -0.45 12.96
CA ARG A 64 -6.13 -0.29 12.67
C ARG A 64 -5.73 -1.35 11.65
N TYR A 65 -4.74 -1.03 10.82
CA TYR A 65 -4.22 -1.99 9.88
C TYR A 65 -2.71 -1.92 9.71
N HIS A 66 -2.14 -3.05 9.31
CA HIS A 66 -0.80 -3.16 8.76
C HIS A 66 -0.91 -3.39 7.26
N GLU A 67 -0.03 -2.76 6.49
CA GLU A 67 -0.05 -2.81 5.03
C GLU A 67 1.29 -3.32 4.51
N ASN A 68 1.22 -4.27 3.58
CA ASN A 68 2.37 -4.79 2.87
C ASN A 68 2.09 -4.76 1.38
N TYR A 69 3.09 -4.37 0.59
CA TYR A 69 3.03 -4.44 -0.85
C TYR A 69 3.88 -5.60 -1.36
N TYR A 70 3.28 -6.48 -2.14
CA TYR A 70 3.95 -7.60 -2.79
C TYR A 70 4.03 -7.35 -4.29
N ALA A 71 5.18 -7.67 -4.88
CA ALA A 71 5.38 -7.60 -6.31
C ALA A 71 6.03 -8.90 -6.80
N LEU A 72 5.46 -9.47 -7.85
CA LEU A 72 6.08 -10.51 -8.64
C LEU A 72 6.84 -9.87 -9.80
N LEU A 73 8.10 -10.27 -9.94
CA LEU A 73 8.96 -9.86 -11.04
C LEU A 73 9.21 -11.03 -11.99
N SER A 74 9.52 -10.70 -13.24
CA SER A 74 10.13 -11.64 -14.17
C SER A 74 11.52 -12.05 -13.67
N PRO A 75 12.07 -13.15 -14.19
CA PRO A 75 13.48 -13.50 -13.95
C PRO A 75 14.47 -12.40 -14.35
N THR A 76 14.09 -11.46 -15.21
CA THR A 76 14.91 -10.31 -15.66
C THR A 76 14.67 -9.02 -14.87
N GLY A 77 13.75 -9.04 -13.89
CA GLY A 77 13.44 -7.91 -13.00
C GLY A 77 12.25 -7.04 -13.43
N GLU A 78 11.55 -7.40 -14.50
CA GLU A 78 10.35 -6.66 -14.96
C GLU A 78 9.15 -6.93 -14.06
N PHE A 79 8.33 -5.90 -13.79
CA PHE A 79 7.07 -6.09 -13.09
C PHE A 79 6.11 -7.02 -13.84
N LYS A 80 5.53 -7.98 -13.13
CA LYS A 80 4.46 -8.83 -13.65
C LYS A 80 3.13 -8.58 -12.95
N GLN A 81 3.13 -8.59 -11.63
CA GLN A 81 1.90 -8.44 -10.83
C GLN A 81 2.21 -7.86 -9.47
N GLY A 82 1.26 -7.11 -8.91
CA GLY A 82 1.37 -6.53 -7.58
C GLY A 82 0.08 -6.71 -6.79
N SER A 83 0.24 -6.80 -5.48
CA SER A 83 -0.87 -6.89 -4.53
C SER A 83 -0.56 -6.06 -3.30
N LEU A 84 -1.49 -5.20 -2.91
CA LEU A 84 -1.50 -4.56 -1.61
C LEU A 84 -2.30 -5.42 -0.64
N VAL A 85 -1.68 -5.87 0.44
CA VAL A 85 -2.34 -6.68 1.46
C VAL A 85 -2.42 -5.88 2.75
N ARG A 86 -3.64 -5.70 3.25
CA ARG A 86 -3.92 -5.05 4.53
C ARG A 86 -4.46 -6.05 5.52
N GLU A 87 -3.84 -6.12 6.68
CA GLU A 87 -4.36 -6.83 7.85
C GLU A 87 -5.07 -5.83 8.76
N TYR A 88 -6.39 -5.91 8.84
CA TYR A 88 -7.23 -5.11 9.70
C TYR A 88 -7.51 -5.78 11.04
N GLU A 89 -7.32 -5.07 12.14
CA GLU A 89 -7.74 -5.49 13.48
C GLU A 89 -9.25 -5.24 13.65
N THR A 90 -10.08 -6.24 13.33
CA THR A 90 -11.54 -6.11 13.21
C THR A 90 -12.31 -6.31 14.52
N LYS A 91 -11.61 -6.52 15.64
CA LYS A 91 -12.22 -6.78 16.96
C LYS A 91 -13.28 -5.75 17.35
N GLY A 92 -14.54 -6.19 17.40
CA GLY A 92 -15.68 -5.37 17.83
C GLY A 92 -16.30 -4.48 16.76
N TYR A 93 -15.78 -4.51 15.53
CA TYR A 93 -16.35 -3.75 14.41
C TYR A 93 -17.42 -4.57 13.69
N SER A 94 -18.54 -3.92 13.35
CA SER A 94 -19.62 -4.53 12.57
C SER A 94 -19.45 -4.36 11.06
N SER A 95 -18.59 -3.45 10.63
CA SER A 95 -18.27 -3.20 9.22
C SER A 95 -16.83 -2.74 9.05
N LEU A 96 -16.27 -3.00 7.88
CA LEU A 96 -14.96 -2.52 7.45
C LEU A 96 -15.14 -1.80 6.11
N THR A 97 -14.52 -0.64 5.95
CA THR A 97 -14.44 0.06 4.67
C THR A 97 -12.99 0.40 4.36
N ASP A 98 -12.46 -0.25 3.33
CA ASP A 98 -11.16 0.00 2.72
C ASP A 98 -11.26 1.03 1.60
N TYR A 99 -10.19 1.81 1.41
CA TYR A 99 -10.07 2.75 0.30
C TYR A 99 -8.81 2.47 -0.50
N GLY A 100 -8.97 2.29 -1.80
CA GLY A 100 -7.86 2.08 -2.74
C GLY A 100 -8.35 1.91 -4.16
N THR A 101 -7.44 2.07 -5.12
CA THR A 101 -7.72 1.78 -6.53
C THR A 101 -7.10 0.43 -6.83
N TYR A 102 -7.95 -0.56 -7.06
CA TYR A 102 -7.51 -1.93 -7.33
C TYR A 102 -8.18 -2.46 -8.58
N GLU A 103 -7.48 -3.34 -9.29
CA GLU A 103 -8.05 -4.10 -10.41
C GLU A 103 -9.01 -5.17 -9.89
N ASN A 104 -8.69 -5.76 -8.75
CA ASN A 104 -9.50 -6.77 -8.07
C ASN A 104 -9.29 -6.69 -6.56
N VAL A 105 -10.33 -6.99 -5.77
CA VAL A 105 -10.26 -6.99 -4.31
C VAL A 105 -10.79 -8.28 -3.75
N LYS A 106 -10.02 -8.92 -2.88
CA LYS A 106 -10.33 -10.22 -2.29
C LYS A 106 -10.20 -10.16 -0.77
N ASN A 107 -11.21 -10.68 -0.10
CA ASN A 107 -11.09 -11.06 1.30
C ASN A 107 -10.41 -12.43 1.37
N LEU A 108 -9.24 -12.49 2.00
CA LEU A 108 -8.46 -13.73 2.13
C LEU A 108 -8.79 -14.51 3.41
N SER A 109 -9.61 -13.94 4.30
CA SER A 109 -9.82 -14.48 5.65
C SER A 109 -11.03 -15.39 5.75
N ASN A 110 -12.10 -15.05 5.03
CA ASN A 110 -13.35 -15.80 5.06
C ASN A 110 -14.21 -15.50 3.82
N SER A 111 -15.41 -16.08 3.78
CA SER A 111 -16.34 -15.96 2.65
C SER A 111 -17.19 -14.68 2.66
N VAL A 112 -16.93 -13.71 3.55
CA VAL A 112 -17.65 -12.42 3.51
C VAL A 112 -17.25 -11.68 2.24
N ALA A 113 -18.24 -11.37 1.41
CA ALA A 113 -18.05 -10.69 0.14
C ALA A 113 -17.61 -9.23 0.33
N VAL A 114 -16.83 -8.72 -0.64
CA VAL A 114 -16.39 -7.34 -0.70
C VAL A 114 -17.32 -6.57 -1.65
N GLU A 115 -18.03 -5.57 -1.12
CA GLU A 115 -18.88 -4.69 -1.91
C GLU A 115 -18.08 -3.46 -2.35
N SER A 116 -17.84 -3.31 -3.66
CA SER A 116 -16.98 -2.27 -4.21
C SER A 116 -17.78 -1.19 -4.93
N ASN A 117 -17.45 0.07 -4.66
CA ASN A 117 -17.99 1.24 -5.35
C ASN A 117 -16.87 2.26 -5.60
N GLY A 118 -16.33 2.28 -6.83
CA GLY A 118 -15.15 3.08 -7.16
C GLY A 118 -13.95 2.64 -6.33
N ASN A 119 -13.37 3.56 -5.57
CA ASN A 119 -12.23 3.32 -4.70
C ASN A 119 -12.60 2.94 -3.26
N GLN A 120 -13.88 2.60 -3.01
CA GLN A 120 -14.39 2.24 -1.69
C GLN A 120 -14.81 0.77 -1.68
N HIS A 121 -14.29 -0.02 -0.74
CA HIS A 121 -14.55 -1.45 -0.62
C HIS A 121 -15.06 -1.78 0.78
N THR A 122 -16.31 -2.25 0.89
CA THR A 122 -16.99 -2.44 2.18
C THR A 122 -17.26 -3.92 2.44
N LEU A 123 -17.07 -4.33 3.70
CA LEU A 123 -17.37 -5.67 4.20
C LEU A 123 -18.27 -5.56 5.41
N ASP A 124 -19.32 -6.38 5.42
CA ASP A 124 -20.24 -6.53 6.55
C ASP A 124 -19.73 -7.63 7.48
N LEU A 125 -19.00 -7.22 8.52
CA LEU A 125 -18.34 -8.13 9.45
C LEU A 125 -19.33 -8.92 10.32
N SER A 126 -20.57 -8.43 10.46
CA SER A 126 -21.62 -9.16 11.19
C SER A 126 -21.92 -10.55 10.60
N LYS A 127 -21.58 -10.76 9.31
CA LYS A 127 -21.76 -12.03 8.58
C LYS A 127 -20.57 -12.99 8.70
N GLY A 128 -19.49 -12.59 9.37
CA GLY A 128 -18.27 -13.39 9.48
C GLY A 128 -17.21 -12.73 10.35
N ASN A 129 -17.47 -12.70 11.66
CA ASN A 129 -16.57 -12.09 12.63
C ASN A 129 -15.25 -12.85 12.73
N VAL A 130 -14.16 -12.12 12.56
CA VAL A 130 -12.78 -12.56 12.79
C VAL A 130 -12.05 -11.49 13.59
N ASP A 131 -11.01 -11.89 14.31
CA ASP A 131 -10.17 -10.96 15.10
C ASP A 131 -9.26 -10.09 14.21
N SER A 132 -8.75 -10.69 13.13
CA SER A 132 -7.98 -10.03 12.07
C SER A 132 -8.56 -10.39 10.71
N LEU A 133 -8.65 -9.42 9.80
CA LEU A 133 -9.09 -9.61 8.41
C LEU A 133 -8.02 -9.14 7.42
N PHE A 134 -7.60 -10.04 6.56
CA PHE A 134 -6.69 -9.82 5.43
C PHE A 134 -7.48 -9.49 4.15
N LEU A 135 -7.27 -8.27 3.65
CA LEU A 135 -7.81 -7.80 2.39
C LEU A 135 -6.67 -7.64 1.38
N GLU A 136 -6.79 -8.28 0.21
CA GLU A 136 -5.87 -8.14 -0.91
C GLU A 136 -6.51 -7.27 -2.00
N GLY A 137 -5.79 -6.24 -2.43
CA GLY A 137 -6.10 -5.47 -3.63
C GLY A 137 -5.02 -5.68 -4.69
N GLU A 138 -5.36 -6.28 -5.83
CA GLU A 138 -4.46 -6.42 -6.98
C GLU A 138 -4.24 -5.04 -7.62
N THR A 139 -2.99 -4.62 -7.82
CA THR A 139 -2.65 -3.27 -8.29
C THR A 139 -1.21 -3.19 -8.81
N SER A 140 -0.97 -2.22 -9.70
CA SER A 140 0.38 -1.84 -10.17
C SER A 140 1.01 -0.71 -9.36
N GLU A 141 0.23 0.02 -8.57
CA GLU A 141 0.72 0.98 -7.57
C GLU A 141 0.63 0.37 -6.17
N PRO A 142 1.61 0.58 -5.28
CA PRO A 142 2.76 1.47 -5.41
C PRO A 142 4.00 0.91 -6.13
N TYR A 143 3.96 -0.21 -6.88
CA TYR A 143 5.20 -0.73 -7.53
C TYR A 143 5.91 0.33 -8.38
N GLY A 144 5.17 1.00 -9.26
CA GLY A 144 5.71 2.06 -10.12
C GLY A 144 6.31 3.25 -9.34
N LEU A 145 6.06 3.33 -8.03
CA LEU A 145 6.51 4.37 -7.11
C LEU A 145 7.58 3.88 -6.12
N LEU A 146 8.02 2.62 -6.22
CA LEU A 146 9.09 2.10 -5.37
C LEU A 146 10.45 2.72 -5.73
N PRO A 147 11.43 2.77 -4.81
CA PRO A 147 12.63 3.58 -4.98
C PRO A 147 13.59 3.13 -6.08
N TRP A 148 13.56 1.85 -6.43
CA TRP A 148 14.51 1.27 -7.39
C TRP A 148 13.81 0.49 -8.50
N SER A 149 14.35 0.65 -9.71
CA SER A 149 14.16 -0.32 -10.79
C SER A 149 15.21 -1.42 -10.66
N ILE A 150 14.81 -2.66 -10.92
CA ILE A 150 15.67 -3.85 -10.78
C ILE A 150 15.89 -4.45 -12.17
N GLN A 151 17.14 -4.75 -12.50
CA GLN A 151 17.50 -5.48 -13.72
C GLN A 151 18.35 -6.70 -13.36
N ILE A 152 18.01 -7.84 -13.94
CA ILE A 152 18.72 -9.11 -13.70
C ILE A 152 19.16 -9.69 -15.04
N ARG A 153 20.43 -10.10 -15.11
CA ARG A 153 21.02 -10.78 -16.27
C ARG A 153 21.77 -12.02 -15.82
N TYR A 154 21.89 -12.99 -16.74
CA TYR A 154 22.50 -14.27 -16.46
C TYR A 154 23.57 -14.61 -17.47
N GLU A 155 24.65 -15.22 -17.00
CA GLU A 155 25.67 -15.83 -17.84
C GLU A 155 25.84 -17.31 -17.48
N LEU A 156 26.05 -18.16 -18.48
CA LEU A 156 26.51 -19.54 -18.31
C LEU A 156 27.88 -19.67 -18.98
N ASN A 157 28.91 -20.01 -18.20
CA ASN A 157 30.29 -20.13 -18.66
C ASN A 157 30.81 -18.88 -19.40
N GLY A 158 30.36 -17.69 -18.97
CA GLY A 158 30.75 -16.39 -19.53
C GLY A 158 29.99 -15.96 -20.79
N LEU A 159 28.97 -16.69 -21.21
CA LEU A 159 28.06 -16.30 -22.29
C LEU A 159 26.73 -15.87 -21.68
N GLU A 160 26.22 -14.71 -22.09
CA GLU A 160 24.89 -14.25 -21.68
C GLU A 160 23.81 -15.20 -22.22
N VAL A 161 22.89 -15.61 -21.35
CA VAL A 161 21.84 -16.58 -21.67
C VAL A 161 20.49 -16.15 -21.10
N GLN A 162 19.43 -16.72 -21.65
CA GLN A 162 18.08 -16.52 -21.11
C GLN A 162 17.87 -17.38 -19.86
N PRO A 163 17.13 -16.88 -18.86
CA PRO A 163 16.97 -17.58 -17.58
C PRO A 163 16.31 -18.95 -17.72
N GLU A 164 15.43 -19.14 -18.70
CA GLU A 164 14.71 -20.40 -18.95
C GLU A 164 15.64 -21.54 -19.36
N THR A 165 16.85 -21.23 -19.87
CA THR A 165 17.82 -22.23 -20.32
C THR A 165 18.78 -22.67 -19.21
N LEU A 166 18.71 -22.10 -18.01
CA LEU A 166 19.69 -22.37 -16.95
C LEU A 166 19.37 -23.61 -16.10
N ALA A 167 18.10 -23.99 -16.02
CA ALA A 167 17.66 -25.06 -15.14
C ALA A 167 18.30 -26.40 -15.54
N GLY A 168 19.04 -27.02 -14.62
CA GLY A 168 19.73 -28.28 -14.85
C GLY A 168 21.06 -28.17 -15.59
N GLU A 169 21.47 -26.97 -16.01
CA GLU A 169 22.72 -26.78 -16.73
C GLU A 169 23.94 -26.97 -15.83
N LYS A 170 25.03 -27.43 -16.44
CA LYS A 170 26.32 -27.62 -15.78
C LYS A 170 27.27 -26.48 -16.12
N GLY A 171 27.92 -25.93 -15.11
CA GLY A 171 28.98 -24.95 -15.31
C GLY A 171 29.00 -23.88 -14.24
N LEU A 172 29.63 -22.76 -14.59
CA LEU A 172 29.64 -21.55 -13.79
C LEU A 172 28.51 -20.62 -14.26
N VAL A 173 27.51 -20.42 -13.41
CA VAL A 173 26.45 -19.43 -13.63
C VAL A 173 26.83 -18.14 -12.93
N LYS A 174 26.66 -17.00 -13.61
CA LYS A 174 26.71 -15.68 -13.00
C LYS A 174 25.34 -15.02 -13.06
N ILE A 175 24.91 -14.46 -11.94
CA ILE A 175 23.66 -13.72 -11.80
C ILE A 175 24.03 -12.28 -11.48
N HIS A 176 23.80 -11.38 -12.42
CA HIS A 176 24.07 -9.95 -12.26
C HIS A 176 22.78 -9.24 -11.90
N VAL A 177 22.76 -8.56 -10.75
CA VAL A 177 21.60 -7.81 -10.27
C VAL A 177 21.99 -6.35 -10.15
N GLN A 178 21.27 -5.48 -10.84
CA GLN A 178 21.50 -4.04 -10.85
C GLN A 178 20.28 -3.30 -10.30
N PHE A 179 20.55 -2.32 -9.43
CA PHE A 179 19.56 -1.40 -8.89
C PHE A 179 19.84 0.02 -9.37
N LYS A 180 18.84 0.64 -9.99
CA LYS A 180 18.89 2.07 -10.36
C LYS A 180 17.75 2.81 -9.70
N LYS A 181 17.93 4.11 -9.48
CA LYS A 181 16.88 4.97 -8.96
C LYS A 181 15.69 4.95 -9.90
N ASN A 182 14.51 4.77 -9.33
CA ASN A 182 13.27 5.00 -10.04
C ASN A 182 12.95 6.50 -10.02
N PRO A 183 12.91 7.20 -11.17
CA PRO A 183 12.59 8.63 -11.21
C PRO A 183 11.16 8.95 -10.78
N ASN A 184 10.26 7.96 -10.82
CA ASN A 184 8.88 8.09 -10.36
C ASN A 184 8.71 7.71 -8.87
N ALA A 185 9.82 7.41 -8.18
CA ALA A 185 9.76 6.99 -6.79
C ALA A 185 9.07 8.02 -5.90
N GLN A 186 8.30 7.54 -4.94
CA GLN A 186 7.78 8.40 -3.89
C GLN A 186 8.94 8.99 -3.08
N ASP A 187 8.90 10.30 -2.88
CA ASP A 187 9.95 11.08 -2.20
C ASP A 187 10.39 10.49 -0.87
N TYR A 188 9.43 10.05 -0.05
CA TYR A 188 9.72 9.42 1.23
C TYR A 188 10.42 8.06 1.06
N ALA A 189 9.94 7.22 0.14
CA ALA A 189 10.53 5.91 -0.10
C ALA A 189 11.95 6.05 -0.66
N ALA A 190 12.16 6.95 -1.62
CA ALA A 190 13.48 7.26 -2.20
C ALA A 190 14.53 7.66 -1.15
N LYS A 191 14.11 8.37 -0.10
CA LYS A 191 15.00 8.93 0.93
C LYS A 191 15.18 8.04 2.15
N ASN A 192 14.23 7.13 2.41
CA ASN A 192 14.18 6.43 3.70
C ASN A 192 14.15 4.91 3.59
N TYR A 193 13.89 4.33 2.42
CA TYR A 193 13.83 2.87 2.31
C TYR A 193 15.23 2.29 2.20
N VAL A 194 15.46 1.15 2.85
CA VAL A 194 16.59 0.26 2.61
C VAL A 194 16.10 -0.91 1.78
N LEU A 195 16.92 -1.40 0.85
CA LEU A 195 16.65 -2.63 0.11
C LEU A 195 17.54 -3.75 0.61
N MET A 196 16.96 -4.92 0.81
CA MET A 196 17.67 -6.18 1.02
C MET A 196 17.35 -7.12 -0.13
N ALA A 197 18.37 -7.61 -0.80
CA ALA A 197 18.26 -8.67 -1.80
C ALA A 197 18.80 -9.98 -1.23
N LYS A 198 18.05 -11.06 -1.43
CA LYS A 198 18.33 -12.38 -0.88
C LYS A 198 18.22 -13.47 -1.95
N SER A 199 19.10 -14.46 -1.88
CA SER A 199 19.01 -15.68 -2.68
C SER A 199 19.50 -16.90 -1.88
N SER A 200 18.74 -17.99 -1.94
CA SER A 200 19.06 -19.26 -1.26
C SER A 200 19.52 -20.33 -2.24
N PHE A 201 20.57 -21.05 -1.85
CA PHE A 201 21.15 -22.18 -2.57
C PHE A 201 21.23 -23.40 -1.65
N SER A 202 20.92 -24.58 -2.18
CA SER A 202 21.21 -25.85 -1.50
C SER A 202 22.72 -26.10 -1.53
N ALA A 203 23.34 -26.36 -0.38
CA ALA A 203 24.77 -26.59 -0.29
C ALA A 203 25.21 -27.89 -0.99
N GLU A 204 24.29 -28.84 -1.17
CA GLU A 204 24.54 -30.10 -1.87
C GLU A 204 24.55 -29.94 -3.40
N ASP A 205 23.79 -28.98 -3.92
CA ASP A 205 23.60 -28.77 -5.37
C ASP A 205 24.66 -27.85 -5.99
N ILE A 206 25.47 -27.20 -5.17
CA ILE A 206 26.47 -26.21 -5.60
C ILE A 206 27.90 -26.68 -5.28
N LEU A 207 28.80 -26.50 -6.24
CA LEU A 207 30.24 -26.77 -6.11
C LEU A 207 30.98 -25.56 -5.53
N SER A 208 30.51 -24.37 -5.84
CA SER A 208 31.07 -23.10 -5.36
C SER A 208 29.98 -22.03 -5.29
N LEU A 209 30.16 -21.06 -4.41
CA LEU A 209 29.32 -19.88 -4.31
C LEU A 209 30.18 -18.69 -3.86
N LYS A 210 30.15 -17.62 -4.64
CA LYS A 210 30.90 -16.39 -4.39
C LYS A 210 30.01 -15.18 -4.72
N ALA A 211 30.04 -14.17 -3.87
CA ALA A 211 29.45 -12.87 -4.15
C ALA A 211 30.28 -11.82 -3.39
N GLU A 212 31.00 -10.95 -4.09
CA GLU A 212 32.00 -10.08 -3.44
C GLU A 212 31.38 -8.93 -2.65
N LYS A 213 30.32 -8.33 -3.20
CA LYS A 213 29.59 -7.22 -2.57
C LYS A 213 28.46 -7.68 -1.64
N ALA A 214 28.26 -8.99 -1.49
CA ALA A 214 27.20 -9.56 -0.70
C ALA A 214 27.77 -10.52 0.34
N GLN A 215 27.08 -10.67 1.46
CA GLN A 215 27.49 -11.63 2.47
C GLN A 215 26.94 -13.01 2.10
N VAL A 216 27.80 -14.03 2.15
CA VAL A 216 27.40 -15.43 2.09
C VAL A 216 27.32 -15.99 3.51
N VAL A 217 26.17 -16.52 3.90
CA VAL A 217 25.96 -17.16 5.21
C VAL A 217 25.47 -18.59 5.04
N SER A 218 25.93 -19.49 5.91
CA SER A 218 25.50 -20.89 5.93
C SER A 218 24.41 -21.09 6.99
N LEU A 219 23.28 -21.68 6.59
CA LEU A 219 22.15 -22.02 7.45
C LEU A 219 21.82 -23.51 7.27
N GLY A 220 22.50 -24.36 8.04
CA GLY A 220 22.38 -25.82 7.90
C GLY A 220 22.82 -26.27 6.51
N GLU A 221 21.89 -26.87 5.76
CA GLU A 221 22.10 -27.36 4.39
C GLU A 221 21.95 -26.28 3.31
N LYS A 222 21.70 -25.02 3.71
CA LYS A 222 21.53 -23.90 2.77
C LYS A 222 22.67 -22.91 2.88
N LYS A 223 22.99 -22.27 1.76
CA LYS A 223 23.77 -21.04 1.70
C LYS A 223 22.88 -19.90 1.21
N GLU A 224 22.91 -18.81 1.94
CA GLU A 224 22.16 -17.59 1.64
C GLU A 224 23.13 -16.49 1.22
N VAL A 225 22.79 -15.79 0.14
CA VAL A 225 23.46 -14.56 -0.28
C VAL A 225 22.58 -13.39 0.13
N ILE A 226 23.15 -12.43 0.85
CA ILE A 226 22.45 -11.25 1.36
C ILE A 226 23.21 -10.00 0.91
N PHE A 227 22.51 -9.15 0.14
CA PHE A 227 22.99 -7.84 -0.28
C PHE A 227 22.07 -6.76 0.30
N VAL A 228 22.65 -5.62 0.67
CA VAL A 228 21.93 -4.49 1.27
C VAL A 228 22.30 -3.23 0.51
N LEU A 229 21.28 -2.43 0.18
CA LEU A 229 21.41 -1.17 -0.53
C LEU A 229 20.75 -0.06 0.29
N LEU A 230 21.50 1.00 0.58
CA LEU A 230 21.03 2.10 1.41
C LEU A 230 20.14 3.08 0.63
N PRO A 231 19.32 3.90 1.32
CA PRO A 231 18.45 4.86 0.65
C PRO A 231 19.20 5.78 -0.32
N GLY A 232 18.68 5.90 -1.54
CA GLY A 232 19.23 6.79 -2.56
C GLY A 232 20.54 6.33 -3.19
N GLU A 233 21.01 5.11 -2.93
CA GLU A 233 22.15 4.52 -3.65
C GLU A 233 21.70 3.84 -4.95
N GLU A 234 22.64 3.77 -5.90
CA GLU A 234 22.57 2.90 -7.07
C GLU A 234 23.80 2.00 -7.00
N ASP A 235 23.60 0.69 -7.11
CA ASP A 235 24.68 -0.28 -7.09
C ASP A 235 24.24 -1.57 -7.79
N ASP A 236 25.19 -2.46 -7.97
CA ASP A 236 25.00 -3.79 -8.53
C ASP A 236 25.77 -4.81 -7.70
N PHE A 237 25.31 -6.06 -7.72
CA PHE A 237 26.08 -7.18 -7.21
C PHE A 237 25.97 -8.39 -8.13
N THR A 238 26.96 -9.28 -8.02
CA THR A 238 27.02 -10.51 -8.81
C THR A 238 27.11 -11.72 -7.89
N ILE A 239 26.30 -12.74 -8.19
CA ILE A 239 26.41 -14.07 -7.60
C ILE A 239 27.07 -14.99 -8.62
N GLU A 240 28.20 -15.59 -8.27
CA GLU A 240 28.87 -16.62 -9.05
C GLU A 240 28.66 -17.97 -8.39
N VAL A 241 28.10 -18.94 -9.12
CA VAL A 241 27.73 -20.26 -8.60
C VAL A 241 28.14 -21.35 -9.57
N GLY A 242 29.00 -22.25 -9.11
CA GLY A 242 29.36 -23.45 -9.85
C GLY A 242 28.39 -24.58 -9.51
N SER A 243 27.84 -25.27 -10.50
CA SER A 243 26.95 -26.42 -10.29
C SER A 243 27.10 -27.49 -11.37
N ASN A 244 26.76 -28.72 -11.03
CA ASN A 244 26.60 -29.82 -12.00
C ASN A 244 25.19 -29.90 -12.59
N SER A 245 24.21 -29.24 -11.96
CA SER A 245 22.81 -29.20 -12.37
C SER A 245 22.18 -27.99 -11.70
N PHE A 246 22.31 -26.82 -12.34
CA PHE A 246 22.00 -25.54 -11.71
C PHE A 246 20.51 -25.41 -11.34
N SER A 247 20.27 -25.01 -10.10
CA SER A 247 18.96 -24.65 -9.56
C SER A 247 19.15 -23.76 -8.33
N PHE A 248 18.20 -22.85 -8.10
CA PHE A 248 18.19 -22.00 -6.91
C PHE A 248 16.79 -21.49 -6.61
N SER A 249 16.60 -20.90 -5.43
CA SER A 249 15.26 -20.48 -4.96
C SER A 249 14.72 -19.20 -5.61
N GLY A 250 15.47 -18.57 -6.52
CA GLY A 250 15.15 -17.25 -7.05
C GLY A 250 15.73 -16.11 -6.20
N LEU A 251 15.44 -14.88 -6.63
CA LEU A 251 15.80 -13.66 -5.92
C LEU A 251 14.58 -13.10 -5.18
N GLN A 252 14.77 -12.73 -3.93
CA GLN A 252 13.78 -12.03 -3.11
C GLN A 252 14.30 -10.64 -2.78
N PHE A 253 13.45 -9.63 -2.95
CA PHE A 253 13.74 -8.25 -2.58
C PHE A 253 12.79 -7.81 -1.48
N GLN A 254 13.34 -7.21 -0.44
CA GLN A 254 12.58 -6.60 0.63
C GLN A 254 12.97 -5.12 0.70
N MET A 255 11.97 -4.25 0.78
CA MET A 255 12.18 -2.82 0.94
C MET A 255 11.38 -2.35 2.15
N ALA A 256 12.04 -1.61 3.06
CA ALA A 256 11.39 -1.12 4.26
C ALA A 256 11.93 0.26 4.64
N PRO A 257 11.10 1.17 5.19
CA PRO A 257 11.59 2.43 5.72
C PRO A 257 12.49 2.20 6.94
N LEU A 258 13.63 2.87 6.95
CA LEU A 258 14.45 3.04 8.14
C LEU A 258 13.73 3.97 9.11
N ARG A 259 13.53 3.52 10.35
CA ARG A 259 13.02 4.35 11.44
C ARG A 259 14.13 5.28 11.94
N SER A 260 13.78 6.42 12.52
CA SER A 260 14.75 7.43 12.99
C SER A 260 15.80 6.84 13.96
N SER A 261 15.43 5.88 14.80
CA SER A 261 16.35 5.16 15.71
C SER A 261 17.33 4.21 15.00
N GLN A 262 17.08 3.88 13.74
CA GLN A 262 17.94 3.06 12.87
C GLN A 262 18.86 3.93 12.01
N VAL A 263 18.49 5.20 11.75
CA VAL A 263 19.28 6.16 10.94
C VAL A 263 20.56 6.62 11.65
N GLU A 264 20.49 6.83 12.97
CA GLU A 264 21.69 7.20 13.76
C GLU A 264 22.78 6.12 13.67
N LYS A 265 22.38 4.83 13.72
CA LYS A 265 23.30 3.69 13.54
C LYS A 265 23.85 3.58 12.11
N ILE A 266 23.17 4.13 11.09
CA ILE A 266 23.60 4.06 9.68
C ILE A 266 24.57 5.18 9.29
N THR A 267 24.54 6.32 9.99
CA THR A 267 25.55 7.36 9.80
C THR A 267 26.93 6.84 10.21
N ASP A 268 26.99 6.06 11.29
CA ASP A 268 28.16 5.30 11.71
C ASP A 268 28.53 4.18 10.70
N LEU A 269 27.55 3.53 10.05
CA LEU A 269 27.77 2.52 8.98
C LEU A 269 28.41 3.09 7.70
N ARG A 270 28.11 4.35 7.34
CA ARG A 270 28.72 5.01 6.17
C ARG A 270 30.19 5.35 6.40
N GLU A 271 30.59 5.57 7.65
CA GLU A 271 31.96 5.87 8.06
C GLU A 271 32.75 4.60 8.42
N ALA A 272 32.09 3.55 8.93
CA ALA A 272 32.70 2.27 9.34
C ALA A 272 32.95 1.27 8.19
N LYS A 273 33.12 1.75 6.95
CA LYS A 273 33.44 0.93 5.77
C LYS A 273 34.77 0.14 5.89
N GLU A 274 35.47 0.26 7.02
CA GLU A 274 36.75 -0.40 7.31
C GLU A 274 36.70 -1.55 8.34
N GLU A 275 35.57 -1.88 9.00
CA GLU A 275 35.55 -3.05 9.91
C GLU A 275 34.21 -3.83 9.91
N SER A 276 34.26 -5.06 9.41
CA SER A 276 33.12 -5.89 8.98
C SER A 276 32.22 -6.41 10.13
N GLU A 277 32.73 -6.51 11.36
CA GLU A 277 32.05 -7.26 12.43
C GLU A 277 30.98 -6.48 13.20
N ASP A 278 31.12 -5.16 13.34
CA ASP A 278 30.14 -4.32 14.06
C ASP A 278 28.95 -3.91 13.18
N SER A 279 29.21 -3.68 11.89
CA SER A 279 28.18 -3.51 10.86
C SER A 279 27.24 -4.72 10.80
N TYR A 280 27.78 -5.93 11.01
CA TYR A 280 27.03 -7.17 11.03
C TYR A 280 26.11 -7.30 12.25
N ARG A 281 26.48 -6.82 13.45
CA ARG A 281 25.60 -6.88 14.63
C ARG A 281 24.38 -5.97 14.48
N ALA A 282 24.58 -4.78 13.93
CA ALA A 282 23.47 -3.87 13.64
C ALA A 282 22.55 -4.41 12.51
N LEU A 283 23.14 -5.00 11.47
CA LEU A 283 22.39 -5.69 10.40
C LEU A 283 21.71 -6.96 10.89
N LYS A 284 22.26 -7.67 11.87
CA LYS A 284 21.66 -8.83 12.53
C LYS A 284 20.44 -8.43 13.36
N ASP A 285 20.50 -7.32 14.09
CA ASP A 285 19.39 -6.84 14.92
C ASP A 285 18.26 -6.26 14.06
N ALA A 286 18.57 -5.44 13.05
CA ALA A 286 17.61 -5.03 12.03
C ALA A 286 17.09 -6.24 11.24
N GLY A 287 17.99 -7.18 10.96
CA GLY A 287 17.75 -8.46 10.32
C GLY A 287 16.80 -9.34 11.10
N ASN A 288 16.85 -9.42 12.43
CA ASN A 288 15.89 -10.22 13.22
C ASN A 288 14.46 -9.67 13.07
N SER A 289 14.28 -8.34 13.11
CA SER A 289 12.97 -7.72 12.88
C SER A 289 12.51 -7.86 11.42
N LEU A 290 13.45 -7.84 10.46
CA LEU A 290 13.18 -8.11 9.05
C LEU A 290 12.90 -9.59 8.80
N LEU A 291 13.55 -10.51 9.53
CA LEU A 291 13.38 -11.97 9.46
C LEU A 291 12.03 -12.41 10.02
N ASP A 292 11.57 -11.78 11.11
CA ASP A 292 10.19 -11.97 11.60
C ASP A 292 9.16 -11.49 10.55
N SER A 293 9.46 -10.39 9.87
CA SER A 293 8.66 -9.90 8.74
C SER A 293 8.77 -10.81 7.50
N LEU A 294 9.90 -11.50 7.31
CA LEU A 294 10.13 -12.46 6.23
C LEU A 294 9.35 -13.76 6.42
N ASP A 295 9.19 -14.27 7.65
CA ASP A 295 8.36 -15.47 7.90
C ASP A 295 6.88 -15.19 7.60
N ALA A 296 6.41 -13.98 7.96
CA ALA A 296 5.08 -13.51 7.58
C ALA A 296 4.95 -13.28 6.06
N SER A 297 5.97 -12.68 5.43
CA SER A 297 6.02 -12.47 3.97
C SER A 297 6.10 -13.78 3.20
N GLN A 298 6.76 -14.83 3.71
CA GLN A 298 6.89 -16.11 3.02
C GLN A 298 5.54 -16.82 2.93
N LYS A 299 4.73 -16.78 3.99
CA LYS A 299 3.36 -17.29 3.98
C LYS A 299 2.48 -16.52 3.00
N SER A 300 2.63 -15.20 2.94
CA SER A 300 1.90 -14.35 2.00
C SER A 300 2.32 -14.56 0.54
N VAL A 301 3.62 -14.71 0.27
CA VAL A 301 4.14 -15.04 -1.07
C VAL A 301 3.70 -16.44 -1.50
N GLU A 302 3.64 -17.40 -0.58
CA GLU A 302 3.09 -18.73 -0.88
C GLU A 302 1.59 -18.65 -1.19
N ALA A 303 0.83 -17.81 -0.49
CA ALA A 303 -0.57 -17.55 -0.79
C ALA A 303 -0.75 -16.85 -2.15
N MET A 304 0.09 -15.86 -2.46
CA MET A 304 0.09 -15.17 -3.76
C MET A 304 0.46 -16.14 -4.89
N ARG A 305 1.49 -16.97 -4.72
CA ARG A 305 1.87 -18.00 -5.69
C ARG A 305 0.76 -19.03 -5.91
N LYS A 306 0.04 -19.44 -4.85
CA LYS A 306 -1.16 -20.28 -4.97
C LYS A 306 -2.26 -19.56 -5.77
N ASN A 307 -2.49 -18.28 -5.52
CA ASN A 307 -3.46 -17.48 -6.27
C ASN A 307 -3.08 -17.31 -7.75
N ILE A 308 -1.81 -17.09 -8.07
CA ILE A 308 -1.33 -17.00 -9.46
C ILE A 308 -1.52 -18.32 -10.19
N ASN A 309 -1.10 -19.44 -9.58
CA ASN A 309 -1.30 -20.76 -10.18
C ASN A 309 -2.80 -21.07 -10.38
N ASN A 310 -3.65 -20.67 -9.42
CA ASN A 310 -5.10 -20.81 -9.55
C ASN A 310 -5.67 -19.90 -10.64
N SER A 311 -5.14 -18.69 -10.80
CA SER A 311 -5.53 -17.74 -11.84
C SER A 311 -5.12 -18.22 -13.24
N GLU A 312 -3.91 -18.75 -13.41
CA GLU A 312 -3.46 -19.37 -14.65
C GLU A 312 -4.30 -20.62 -14.98
N ALA A 313 -4.61 -21.45 -14.00
CA ALA A 313 -5.50 -22.61 -14.17
C ALA A 313 -6.93 -22.18 -14.56
N LEU A 314 -7.44 -21.11 -13.95
CA LEU A 314 -8.74 -20.53 -14.26
C LEU A 314 -8.77 -19.92 -15.67
N LEU A 315 -7.74 -19.17 -16.05
CA LEU A 315 -7.57 -18.64 -17.41
C LEU A 315 -7.51 -19.76 -18.44
N ARG A 316 -6.82 -20.85 -18.14
CA ARG A 316 -6.78 -22.03 -19.03
C ARG A 316 -8.15 -22.68 -19.15
N LYS A 317 -8.88 -22.83 -18.04
CA LYS A 317 -10.25 -23.36 -18.02
C LYS A 317 -11.23 -22.45 -18.78
N THR A 318 -11.13 -21.13 -18.61
CA THR A 318 -11.95 -20.15 -19.34
C THR A 318 -11.60 -20.10 -20.83
N GLN A 319 -10.33 -20.30 -21.19
CA GLN A 319 -9.93 -20.46 -22.60
C GLN A 319 -10.44 -21.78 -23.20
N GLU A 320 -10.41 -22.88 -22.45
CA GLU A 320 -10.96 -24.18 -22.85
C GLU A 320 -12.49 -24.12 -23.01
N GLU A 321 -13.21 -23.51 -22.05
CA GLU A 321 -14.66 -23.28 -22.09
C GLU A 321 -15.04 -22.30 -23.22
N GLY A 322 -14.24 -21.25 -23.45
CA GLY A 322 -14.43 -20.32 -24.56
C GLY A 322 -14.26 -20.98 -25.93
N ARG A 323 -13.28 -21.88 -26.08
CA ARG A 323 -13.12 -22.71 -27.29
C ARG A 323 -14.28 -23.68 -27.48
N ALA A 324 -14.75 -24.32 -26.41
CA ALA A 324 -15.91 -25.20 -26.47
C ALA A 324 -17.19 -24.44 -26.88
N TYR A 325 -17.38 -23.21 -26.38
CA TYR A 325 -18.47 -22.34 -26.78
C TYR A 325 -18.38 -21.92 -28.26
N GLN A 326 -17.19 -21.58 -28.75
CA GLN A 326 -17.02 -21.26 -30.17
C GLN A 326 -17.27 -22.48 -31.08
N ASN A 327 -16.75 -23.65 -30.73
CA ASN A 327 -17.00 -24.88 -31.46
C ASN A 327 -18.50 -25.23 -31.50
N ASN A 328 -19.20 -25.09 -30.37
CA ASN A 328 -20.63 -25.36 -30.29
C ASN A 328 -21.46 -24.35 -31.10
N ARG A 329 -21.04 -23.07 -31.10
CA ARG A 329 -21.65 -22.02 -31.92
C ARG A 329 -21.45 -22.32 -33.41
N ASP A 330 -20.26 -22.72 -33.81
CA ASP A 330 -19.93 -23.02 -35.20
C ASP A 330 -20.69 -24.28 -35.68
N GLN A 331 -20.88 -25.27 -34.80
CA GLN A 331 -21.76 -26.42 -35.07
C GLN A 331 -23.22 -26.00 -35.27
N ILE A 332 -23.74 -25.11 -34.41
CA ILE A 332 -25.11 -24.58 -34.55
C ILE A 332 -25.28 -23.84 -35.88
N TYR A 333 -24.27 -23.10 -36.34
CA TYR A 333 -24.31 -22.45 -37.66
C TYR A 333 -24.33 -23.46 -38.81
N GLN A 334 -23.54 -24.54 -38.72
CA GLN A 334 -23.56 -25.62 -39.72
C GLN A 334 -24.89 -26.38 -39.72
N ASP A 335 -25.47 -26.62 -38.54
CA ASP A 335 -26.77 -27.28 -38.40
C ASP A 335 -27.89 -26.38 -38.95
N MET A 336 -27.83 -25.07 -38.69
CA MET A 336 -28.73 -24.06 -39.27
C MET A 336 -28.61 -24.00 -40.80
N GLU A 337 -27.39 -24.07 -41.34
CA GLU A 337 -27.14 -24.11 -42.78
C GLU A 337 -27.69 -25.41 -43.39
N THR A 338 -27.52 -26.55 -42.71
CA THR A 338 -28.09 -27.84 -43.12
C THR A 338 -29.61 -27.80 -43.13
N VAL A 339 -30.23 -27.24 -42.09
CA VAL A 339 -31.69 -27.05 -42.00
C VAL A 339 -32.17 -26.09 -43.10
N SER A 340 -31.49 -24.97 -43.33
CA SER A 340 -31.81 -24.01 -44.39
C SER A 340 -31.74 -24.65 -45.78
N ASN A 341 -30.71 -25.45 -46.05
CA ASN A 341 -30.55 -26.17 -47.31
C ASN A 341 -31.59 -27.29 -47.48
N SER A 342 -32.08 -27.88 -46.39
CA SER A 342 -33.14 -28.89 -46.41
C SER A 342 -34.53 -28.28 -46.64
N ILE A 343 -34.73 -27.04 -46.21
CA ILE A 343 -36.01 -26.30 -46.35
C ILE A 343 -36.08 -25.54 -47.68
N SER A 344 -34.96 -25.09 -48.23
CA SER A 344 -34.90 -24.40 -49.54
C SER A 344 -35.67 -25.10 -50.68
N PRO A 345 -35.53 -26.42 -50.90
CA PRO A 345 -36.31 -27.12 -51.93
C PRO A 345 -37.80 -27.26 -51.58
N LEU A 346 -38.21 -27.10 -50.32
CA LEU A 346 -39.63 -27.08 -49.93
C LEU A 346 -40.26 -25.71 -50.21
N THR A 347 -39.51 -24.63 -50.09
CA THR A 347 -40.00 -23.27 -50.42
C THR A 347 -40.10 -23.01 -51.92
N GLU A 348 -39.21 -23.59 -52.74
CA GLU A 348 -39.35 -23.54 -54.21
C GLU A 348 -40.60 -24.30 -54.70
N ASN A 349 -40.97 -25.41 -54.04
CA ASN A 349 -42.19 -26.16 -54.38
C ASN A 349 -43.50 -25.47 -53.94
N VAL A 350 -43.45 -24.46 -53.08
CA VAL A 350 -44.66 -23.72 -52.64
C VAL A 350 -45.04 -22.62 -53.65
N GLU A 351 -44.10 -22.10 -54.44
CA GLU A 351 -44.45 -21.18 -55.54
C GLU A 351 -45.17 -21.90 -56.69
N ASP A 352 -44.86 -23.17 -56.96
CA ASP A 352 -45.56 -23.99 -57.98
C ASP A 352 -46.98 -24.41 -57.56
N PHE A 353 -47.30 -24.42 -56.26
CA PHE A 353 -48.64 -24.76 -55.77
C PHE A 353 -49.65 -23.59 -55.76
N ASN A 354 -49.18 -22.34 -55.95
CA ASN A 354 -50.07 -21.17 -56.11
C ASN A 354 -50.40 -20.87 -57.59
N GLY A 355 -49.91 -21.69 -58.53
CA GLY A 355 -50.14 -21.55 -59.98
C GLY A 355 -51.27 -22.41 -60.57
N LEU A 356 -52.01 -23.18 -59.76
CA LEU A 356 -53.13 -23.99 -60.23
C LEU A 356 -54.44 -23.51 -59.59
N SER A 357 -55.17 -22.70 -60.38
CA SER A 357 -56.61 -22.44 -60.26
C SER A 357 -57.44 -23.71 -60.41
#